data_AF-A0A2S9GA64-F1
#
_entry.id   AF-A0A2S9GA64-F1
#
_cell.length_a   1.000
_cell.length_b   1.000
_cell.length_c   1.000
_cell.angle_alpha   90.00
_cell.angle_beta   90.00
_cell.angle_gamma   90.00
#
_symmetry.space_group_name_H-M   'P 1'
#
loop_
_entity.id
_entity.type
_entity.pdbx_description
1 polymer ?
#
loop_
_entity_poly.entity_id
_entity_poly.type
_entity_poly.pdbx_seq_one_letter_code
_entity_poly.pdbx_strand_id
1 'polypeptide(L)'
;IAQQRAKKRLPKSAYSSLISASEKGVSVSDNVESFAELGFAPNVIGATEKREMATTVMGQDISLPVIISPTGVQAVDPDGEVAVA
;
A
#
# COMPACT_ATOMS: atom_id res chain seq x y z
N ILE A 1 5.65 -2.56 10.57
CA ILE A 1 5.14 -2.05 11.87
C ILE A 1 3.63 -1.76 11.83
N ALA A 2 3.09 -1.10 10.80
CA ALA A 2 1.65 -0.77 10.72
C ALA A 2 0.72 -2.00 10.83
N GLN A 3 0.94 -3.05 10.03
CA GLN A 3 0.16 -4.30 10.09
C GLN A 3 0.21 -4.97 11.48
N GLN A 4 1.38 -4.99 12.12
CA GLN A 4 1.54 -5.54 13.48
C GLN A 4 0.74 -4.73 14.51
N ARG A 5 0.72 -3.39 14.38
CA ARG A 5 -0.09 -2.52 15.23
C ARG A 5 -1.58 -2.73 15.00
N ALA A 6 -2.03 -2.86 13.75
CA ALA A 6 -3.41 -3.16 13.40
C ALA A 6 -3.85 -4.51 13.99
N LYS A 7 -3.03 -5.57 13.84
CA LYS A 7 -3.28 -6.89 14.45
C LYS A 7 -3.43 -6.84 15.97
N LYS A 8 -2.70 -5.94 16.63
CA LYS A 8 -2.76 -5.77 18.10
C LYS A 8 -3.96 -4.94 18.56
N ARG A 9 -4.40 -3.97 17.77
CA ARG A 9 -5.41 -2.97 18.17
C ARG A 9 -6.82 -3.30 17.68
N LEU A 10 -6.96 -4.03 16.58
CA LEU A 10 -8.25 -4.34 16.00
C LEU A 10 -8.86 -5.62 16.59
N PRO A 11 -10.20 -5.69 16.75
CA PRO A 11 -10.89 -6.93 17.01
C PRO A 11 -10.53 -8.00 15.97
N LYS A 12 -10.42 -9.26 16.39
CA LYS A 12 -9.95 -10.36 15.51
C LYS A 12 -10.78 -10.49 14.24
N SER A 13 -12.10 -10.36 14.32
CA SER A 13 -13.01 -10.41 13.17
C SER A 13 -12.73 -9.29 12.16
N ALA A 14 -12.58 -8.05 12.65
CA ALA A 14 -12.28 -6.89 11.82
C ALA A 14 -10.87 -6.94 11.20
N TYR A 15 -9.88 -7.42 11.94
CA TYR A 15 -8.56 -7.67 11.38
C TYR A 15 -8.60 -8.75 10.30
N SER A 16 -9.31 -9.86 10.56
CA SER A 16 -9.46 -10.96 9.61
C SER A 16 -10.18 -10.56 8.33
N SER A 17 -11.15 -9.63 8.37
CA SER A 17 -11.78 -9.08 7.15
C SER A 17 -10.86 -8.15 6.35
N LEU A 18 -9.89 -7.50 6.99
CA LEU A 18 -8.91 -6.65 6.29
C LEU A 18 -7.82 -7.46 5.60
N ILE A 19 -7.43 -8.60 6.17
CA ILE A 19 -6.39 -9.47 5.62
C ILE A 19 -6.93 -10.67 4.83
N SER A 20 -8.26 -10.75 4.63
CA SER A 20 -8.87 -11.92 4.01
C SER A 20 -8.38 -12.08 2.58
N ALA A 21 -7.55 -13.11 2.37
CA ALA A 21 -7.14 -13.60 1.07
C ALA A 21 -8.01 -14.80 0.70
N SER A 22 -8.19 -15.05 -0.59
CA SER A 22 -8.86 -16.27 -1.06
C SER A 22 -8.03 -17.51 -0.73
N GLU A 23 -8.72 -18.61 -0.41
CA GLU A 23 -8.15 -19.96 -0.25
C GLU A 23 -7.00 -20.03 0.78
N LYS A 24 -5.79 -20.42 0.35
CA LYS A 24 -4.60 -20.54 1.22
C LYS A 24 -3.76 -19.26 1.29
N GLY A 25 -4.22 -18.16 0.68
CA GLY A 25 -3.49 -16.90 0.65
C GLY A 25 -2.23 -16.90 -0.23
N VAL A 26 -2.10 -17.87 -1.13
CA VAL A 26 -0.92 -18.06 -1.99
C VAL A 26 -0.63 -16.81 -2.82
N SER A 27 -1.65 -16.21 -3.44
CA SER A 27 -1.47 -14.99 -4.22
C SER A 27 -1.03 -13.80 -3.37
N VAL A 28 -1.42 -13.74 -2.09
CA VAL A 28 -1.02 -12.63 -1.20
C VAL A 28 0.45 -12.74 -0.82
N SER A 29 0.96 -13.95 -0.56
CA SER A 29 2.39 -14.15 -0.33
C SER A 29 3.20 -13.89 -1.61
N ASP A 30 2.73 -14.38 -2.75
CA ASP A 30 3.41 -14.27 -4.04
C ASP A 30 3.51 -12.82 -4.54
N ASN A 31 2.46 -12.02 -4.34
CA ASN A 31 2.46 -10.58 -4.65
C ASN A 31 3.58 -9.81 -3.90
N VAL A 32 3.99 -10.28 -2.71
CA VAL A 32 5.07 -9.64 -1.95
C VAL A 32 6.43 -10.23 -2.37
N GLU A 33 6.51 -11.54 -2.56
CA GLU A 33 7.74 -12.25 -2.90
C GLU A 33 8.25 -11.89 -4.30
N SER A 34 7.35 -11.68 -5.27
CA SER A 34 7.69 -11.28 -6.64
C SER A 34 8.50 -9.98 -6.73
N PHE A 35 8.35 -9.04 -5.78
CA PHE A 35 9.20 -7.85 -5.75
C PHE A 35 10.66 -8.15 -5.43
N ALA A 36 10.96 -9.25 -4.73
CA ALA A 36 12.33 -9.66 -4.43
C ALA A 36 13.03 -10.34 -5.61
N GLU A 37 12.27 -10.78 -6.61
CA GLU A 37 12.81 -11.31 -7.87
C GLU A 37 13.39 -10.19 -8.76
N LEU A 38 12.97 -8.93 -8.52
CA LEU A 38 13.44 -7.76 -9.24
C LEU A 38 14.67 -7.14 -8.56
N GLY A 39 15.74 -6.95 -9.33
CA GLY A 39 16.95 -6.25 -8.89
C GLY A 39 17.02 -4.79 -9.40
N PHE A 40 17.68 -3.92 -8.65
CA PHE A 40 18.00 -2.58 -9.13
C PHE A 40 19.25 -2.60 -10.03
N ALA A 41 19.21 -1.85 -11.14
CA ALA A 41 20.38 -1.46 -11.90
C ALA A 41 20.61 0.06 -11.70
N PRO A 42 21.22 0.48 -10.58
CA PRO A 42 21.30 1.90 -10.23
C PRO A 42 22.25 2.65 -11.17
N ASN A 43 21.75 3.70 -11.80
CA ASN A 43 22.56 4.64 -12.57
C ASN A 43 22.92 5.83 -11.70
N VAL A 44 24.18 5.91 -11.26
CA VAL A 44 24.65 6.89 -10.27
C VAL A 44 25.35 8.10 -10.88
N ILE A 45 25.89 7.97 -12.09
CA ILE A 45 26.57 9.07 -12.79
C ILE A 45 25.50 10.03 -13.31
N GLY A 46 25.56 11.30 -12.89
CA GLY A 46 24.60 12.33 -13.29
C GLY A 46 23.29 12.33 -12.48
N ALA A 47 23.19 11.56 -11.40
CA ALA A 47 22.03 11.58 -10.53
C ALA A 47 21.90 12.94 -9.82
N THR A 48 20.73 13.58 -9.92
CA THR A 48 20.42 14.83 -9.24
C THR A 48 20.05 14.58 -7.77
N GLU A 49 20.44 15.50 -6.89
CA GLU A 49 20.07 15.43 -5.47
C GLU A 49 18.55 15.56 -5.29
N LYS A 50 17.92 16.46 -6.04
CA LYS A 50 16.48 16.65 -6.03
C LYS A 50 15.79 15.56 -6.84
N ARG A 51 14.83 14.87 -6.21
CA ARG A 51 13.95 13.88 -6.83
C ARG A 51 12.54 14.46 -6.92
N GLU A 52 12.09 14.74 -8.14
CA GLU A 52 10.71 15.15 -8.38
C GLU A 52 9.86 13.89 -8.60
N MET A 53 8.93 13.66 -7.68
CA MET A 53 8.03 12.51 -7.71
C MET A 53 6.60 12.89 -8.13
N ALA A 54 6.36 14.17 -8.40
CA ALA A 54 5.07 14.64 -8.88
C ALA A 54 4.78 14.07 -10.27
N THR A 55 3.54 13.69 -10.52
CA THR A 55 3.10 13.14 -11.80
C THR A 55 1.62 13.46 -12.03
N THR A 56 1.11 13.12 -13.21
CA THR A 56 -0.30 13.31 -13.57
C THR A 56 -0.94 11.94 -13.80
N VAL A 57 -2.10 11.69 -13.20
CA VAL A 57 -2.91 10.49 -13.42
C VAL A 57 -4.30 10.91 -13.86
N MET A 58 -4.73 10.43 -15.03
CA MET A 58 -6.05 10.78 -15.61
C MET A 58 -6.32 12.30 -15.71
N GLY A 59 -5.27 13.10 -15.92
CA GLY A 59 -5.37 14.57 -15.99
C GLY A 59 -5.32 15.29 -14.63
N GLN A 60 -5.20 14.57 -13.52
CA GLN A 60 -5.03 15.13 -12.18
C GLN A 60 -3.57 15.08 -11.74
N ASP A 61 -3.04 16.22 -11.29
CA ASP A 61 -1.71 16.30 -10.70
C ASP A 61 -1.70 15.72 -9.29
N ILE A 62 -0.69 14.88 -9.01
CA ILE A 62 -0.45 14.23 -7.72
C ILE A 62 1.03 14.40 -7.32
N SER A 63 1.30 14.47 -6.02
CA SER A 63 2.63 14.76 -5.48
C SER A 63 3.58 13.54 -5.46
N LEU A 64 3.03 12.33 -5.61
CA LEU A 64 3.74 11.05 -5.54
C LEU A 64 3.03 10.06 -6.49
N PRO A 65 3.74 9.14 -7.18
CA PRO A 65 3.11 8.17 -8.08
C PRO A 65 2.52 6.98 -7.31
N VAL A 66 1.75 7.27 -6.27
CA VAL A 66 1.09 6.28 -5.39
C VAL A 66 -0.31 6.79 -5.10
N ILE A 67 -1.31 5.93 -5.33
CA ILE A 67 -2.73 6.22 -5.05
C ILE A 67 -3.25 5.17 -4.08
N ILE A 68 -4.16 5.57 -3.20
CA ILE A 68 -4.83 4.67 -2.28
C ILE A 68 -5.83 3.82 -3.09
N SER A 69 -5.66 2.51 -3.07
CA SER A 69 -6.60 1.60 -3.73
C SER A 69 -7.97 1.64 -3.04
N PRO A 70 -9.07 1.46 -3.78
CA PRO A 70 -10.39 1.37 -3.16
C PRO A 70 -10.47 0.11 -2.28
N THR A 71 -10.86 0.26 -1.02
CA THR A 71 -11.06 -0.86 -0.08
C THR A 71 -12.47 -0.77 0.51
N GLY A 72 -13.23 -1.87 0.49
CA GLY A 72 -14.67 -1.86 0.82
C GLY A 72 -15.03 -1.84 2.31
N VAL A 73 -14.06 -1.85 3.24
CA VAL A 73 -14.33 -1.83 4.69
C VAL A 73 -13.31 -0.92 5.39
N GLN A 74 -13.48 0.40 5.30
CA GLN A 74 -12.65 1.38 6.01
C GLN A 74 -13.23 1.84 7.36
N ALA A 75 -14.50 1.49 7.65
CA ALA A 75 -15.20 1.78 8.92
C ALA A 75 -14.63 1.05 10.17
N VAL A 76 -13.39 0.59 10.10
CA VAL A 76 -12.64 -0.01 11.21
C VAL A 76 -11.96 1.08 12.06
N ASP A 77 -11.79 2.27 11.49
CA ASP A 77 -11.52 3.51 12.19
C ASP A 77 -12.83 4.30 12.32
N PRO A 78 -13.14 4.93 13.47
CA PRO A 78 -14.36 5.73 13.66
C PRO A 78 -14.56 6.83 12.62
N ASP A 79 -13.47 7.37 12.07
CA ASP A 79 -13.50 8.42 11.04
C ASP A 79 -13.55 7.85 9.61
N GLY A 80 -13.43 6.53 9.44
CA GLY A 80 -13.67 5.82 8.18
C GLY A 80 -12.89 6.37 6.98
N GLU A 81 -13.60 6.58 5.86
CA GLU A 81 -13.06 7.13 4.62
C GLU A 81 -12.50 8.56 4.79
N VAL A 82 -12.94 9.31 5.81
CA VAL A 82 -12.47 10.67 6.11
C VAL A 82 -11.07 10.67 6.69
N ALA A 83 -10.68 9.63 7.43
CA ALA A 83 -9.30 9.49 7.93
C ALA A 83 -8.28 9.12 6.83
N VAL A 84 -8.77 8.69 5.67
CA VAL A 84 -7.95 8.26 4.53
C VAL A 84 -7.79 9.38 3.49
N ALA A 85 -8.77 10.29 3.40
CA ALA A 85 -8.78 11.45 2.52
C ALA A 85 -7.83 12.56 3.00
#